data_AF-A0A965V492-F1
#
_entry.id   AF-A0A965V492-F1
#
_cell.length_a   1.000
_cell.length_b   1.000
_cell.length_c   1.000
_cell.angle_alpha   90.00
_cell.angle_beta   90.00
_cell.angle_gamma   90.00
#
_symmetry.space_group_name_H-M   'P 1'
#
loop_
_entity.id
_entity.type
_entity.pdbx_description
1 polymer ?
#
loop_
_entity_poly.entity_id
_entity_poly.type
_entity_poly.pdbx_seq_one_letter_code
_entity_poly.pdbx_strand_id
1 'polypeptide(L)'
;MGFETHNNSDVSSTGTCLQGYISCGYKDIVRIFGKPCTGDGYKVDAEWVIRFSDGEIATIYNWKNGINYCGHDGLDVEDIRSWNIGGHSKAAVRRVTALLSEPWPIHNDIRQEMCSEL
;
A
#
# COMPACT_ATOMS: atom_id res chain seq x y z
N MET A 1 6.47 7.77 11.74
CA MET A 1 5.06 8.12 11.42
C MET A 1 4.22 6.90 11.68
N GLY A 2 3.14 7.00 12.47
CA GLY A 2 2.24 5.89 12.72
C GLY A 2 1.25 5.71 11.57
N PHE A 3 0.95 4.47 11.22
CA PHE A 3 -0.13 4.11 10.30
C PHE A 3 -0.70 2.73 10.66
N GLU A 4 -1.94 2.51 10.24
CA GLU A 4 -2.57 1.20 10.20
C GLU A 4 -2.95 0.86 8.77
N THR A 5 -3.16 -0.43 8.49
CA THR A 5 -3.64 -0.91 7.20
C THR A 5 -4.87 -1.76 7.40
N HIS A 6 -5.58 -2.02 6.30
CA HIS A 6 -6.71 -2.96 6.25
C HIS A 6 -6.41 -4.36 6.83
N ASN A 7 -5.13 -4.73 7.04
CA ASN A 7 -4.75 -5.98 7.70
C ASN A 7 -5.05 -5.97 9.21
N ASN A 8 -5.15 -4.80 9.84
CA ASN A 8 -5.27 -4.66 11.30
C ASN A 8 -6.60 -4.00 11.73
N SER A 9 -7.27 -3.29 10.84
CA SER A 9 -8.51 -2.55 11.15
C SER A 9 -9.35 -2.29 9.91
N ASP A 10 -10.61 -1.91 10.11
CA ASP A 10 -11.49 -1.50 9.02
C ASP A 10 -11.12 -0.08 8.53
N VAL A 11 -10.49 -0.04 7.36
CA VAL A 11 -10.03 1.18 6.71
C VAL A 11 -10.74 1.34 5.37
N SER A 12 -11.60 2.36 5.28
CA SER A 12 -12.30 2.70 4.03
C SER A 12 -11.45 3.63 3.14
N SER A 13 -11.37 3.28 1.86
CA SER A 13 -10.78 4.10 0.78
C SER A 13 -11.82 4.93 0.02
N THR A 14 -13.04 5.07 0.57
CA THR A 14 -14.16 5.75 -0.10
C THR A 14 -13.82 7.22 -0.40
N GLY A 15 -14.10 7.67 -1.64
CA GLY A 15 -13.82 9.04 -2.07
C GLY A 15 -12.35 9.33 -2.32
N THR A 16 -11.46 8.33 -2.23
CA THR A 16 -10.10 8.46 -2.73
C THR A 16 -10.09 8.42 -4.26
N CYS A 17 -9.09 9.05 -4.85
CA CYS A 17 -8.83 8.98 -6.29
C CYS A 17 -7.32 8.99 -6.53
N LEU A 18 -6.90 8.74 -7.78
CA LEU A 18 -5.50 8.75 -8.16
C LEU A 18 -4.84 10.09 -7.81
N GLN A 19 -3.79 10.03 -6.99
CA GLN A 19 -2.99 11.20 -6.60
C GLN A 19 -1.57 11.15 -7.18
N GLY A 20 -1.04 9.98 -7.50
CA GLY A 20 0.29 9.85 -8.09
C GLY A 20 0.71 8.41 -8.31
N TYR A 21 2.01 8.20 -8.47
CA TYR A 21 2.58 6.90 -8.81
C TYR A 21 3.84 6.65 -7.99
N ILE A 22 4.20 5.39 -7.84
CA ILE A 22 5.50 4.98 -7.32
C ILE A 22 6.01 3.77 -8.10
N SER A 23 7.33 3.72 -8.28
CA SER A 23 7.99 2.53 -8.81
C SER A 23 8.77 1.82 -7.71
N CYS A 24 8.33 0.60 -7.36
CA CYS A 24 8.97 -0.25 -6.35
C CYS A 24 8.54 -1.72 -6.55
N GLY A 25 9.21 -2.65 -5.87
CA GLY A 25 8.86 -4.06 -5.91
C GLY A 25 7.66 -4.39 -5.02
N TYR A 26 6.85 -5.35 -5.44
CA TYR A 26 5.74 -5.89 -4.63
C TYR A 26 6.18 -6.26 -3.20
N LYS A 27 7.33 -6.93 -3.07
CA LYS A 27 7.87 -7.37 -1.78
C LYS A 27 8.20 -6.21 -0.84
N ASP A 28 8.57 -5.05 -1.36
CA ASP A 28 8.86 -3.86 -0.56
C ASP A 28 7.57 -3.30 0.04
N ILE A 29 6.50 -3.24 -0.75
CA ILE A 29 5.16 -2.84 -0.28
C ILE A 29 4.67 -3.82 0.79
N VAL A 30 4.76 -5.12 0.52
CA VAL A 30 4.34 -6.16 1.49
C VAL A 30 5.10 -6.06 2.80
N ARG A 31 6.41 -5.81 2.73
CA ARG A 31 7.27 -5.69 3.91
C ARG A 31 6.84 -4.53 4.82
N ILE A 32 6.42 -3.40 4.25
CA ILE A 32 6.03 -2.22 5.03
C ILE A 32 4.57 -2.30 5.47
N PHE A 33 3.65 -2.68 4.57
CA PHE A 33 2.20 -2.51 4.76
C PHE A 33 1.43 -3.81 5.05
N GLY A 34 2.09 -4.97 4.97
CA GLY A 34 1.44 -6.28 5.06
C GLY A 34 0.95 -6.80 3.71
N LYS A 35 0.19 -7.89 3.70
CA LYS A 35 -0.36 -8.46 2.45
C LYS A 35 -1.40 -7.51 1.82
N PRO A 36 -1.56 -7.51 0.50
CA PRO A 36 -2.64 -6.76 -0.14
C PRO A 36 -4.01 -7.37 0.18
N CYS A 37 -5.06 -6.58 0.03
CA CYS A 37 -6.41 -7.09 -0.13
C CYS A 37 -6.65 -7.45 -1.60
N THR A 38 -7.67 -8.29 -1.84
CA THR A 38 -8.23 -8.47 -3.18
C THR A 38 -8.74 -7.13 -3.69
N GLY A 39 -8.29 -6.72 -4.88
CA GLY A 39 -8.75 -5.50 -5.55
C GLY A 39 -10.20 -5.58 -6.01
N ASP A 40 -10.51 -4.98 -7.17
CA ASP A 40 -11.88 -4.94 -7.71
C ASP A 40 -12.31 -6.23 -8.44
N GLY A 41 -11.43 -7.24 -8.52
CA GLY A 41 -11.67 -8.48 -9.26
C GLY A 41 -11.68 -8.32 -10.78
N TYR A 42 -11.24 -7.18 -11.31
CA TYR A 42 -11.21 -6.93 -12.76
C TYR A 42 -9.96 -6.17 -13.23
N LYS A 43 -9.65 -5.00 -12.67
CA LYS A 43 -8.52 -4.16 -13.12
C LYS A 43 -7.33 -4.21 -12.18
N VAL A 44 -7.58 -4.54 -10.93
CA VAL A 44 -6.64 -4.46 -9.83
C VAL A 44 -6.39 -5.87 -9.31
N ASP A 45 -5.13 -6.28 -9.33
CA ASP A 45 -4.65 -7.57 -8.83
C ASP A 45 -4.28 -7.48 -7.35
N ALA A 46 -3.74 -6.35 -6.92
CA ALA A 46 -3.35 -6.10 -5.52
C ALA A 46 -3.64 -4.64 -5.13
N GLU A 47 -4.21 -4.47 -3.94
CA GLU A 47 -4.48 -3.17 -3.33
C GLU A 47 -4.07 -3.14 -1.85
N TRP A 48 -3.63 -1.98 -1.38
CA TRP A 48 -3.46 -1.68 0.04
C TRP A 48 -4.22 -0.43 0.37
N VAL A 49 -5.00 -0.48 1.45
CA VAL A 49 -5.57 0.72 2.10
C VAL A 49 -4.81 1.01 3.39
N ILE A 50 -4.37 2.27 3.54
CA ILE A 50 -3.53 2.76 4.64
C ILE A 50 -4.23 3.97 5.27
N ARG A 51 -4.35 3.98 6.61
CA ARG A 51 -4.76 5.16 7.39
C ARG A 51 -3.58 5.65 8.20
N PHE A 52 -3.18 6.90 7.98
CA PHE A 52 -2.18 7.57 8.81
C PHE A 52 -2.79 8.03 10.13
N SER A 53 -1.94 8.21 11.16
CA SER A 53 -2.38 8.60 12.51
C SER A 53 -3.15 9.93 12.58
N ASP A 54 -3.02 10.80 11.59
CA ASP A 54 -3.76 12.06 11.48
C ASP A 54 -5.03 11.97 10.61
N GLY A 55 -5.41 10.75 10.20
CA GLY A 55 -6.61 10.48 9.41
C GLY A 55 -6.43 10.54 7.90
N GLU A 56 -5.26 10.91 7.38
CA GLU A 56 -5.01 10.86 5.92
C GLU A 56 -5.15 9.40 5.43
N ILE A 57 -5.85 9.21 4.31
CA ILE A 57 -6.02 7.91 3.65
C ILE A 57 -5.15 7.85 2.40
N ALA A 58 -4.43 6.75 2.24
CA ALA A 58 -3.74 6.41 1.01
C ALA A 58 -4.16 5.00 0.53
N THR A 59 -4.21 4.83 -0.79
CA THR A 59 -4.22 3.50 -1.39
C THR A 59 -3.00 3.29 -2.25
N ILE A 60 -2.54 2.04 -2.35
CA ILE A 60 -1.52 1.60 -3.31
C ILE A 60 -2.15 0.49 -4.12
N TYR A 61 -2.12 0.56 -5.44
CA TYR A 61 -2.77 -0.46 -6.28
C TYR A 61 -2.14 -0.52 -7.66
N ASN A 62 -2.16 -1.69 -8.29
CA ASN A 62 -1.84 -1.80 -9.70
C ASN A 62 -3.06 -1.44 -10.55
N TRP A 63 -2.87 -1.09 -11.82
CA TRP A 63 -3.98 -0.74 -12.71
C TRP A 63 -3.75 -1.25 -14.11
N LYS A 64 -4.53 -2.27 -14.51
CA LYS A 64 -4.58 -2.78 -15.89
C LYS A 64 -3.24 -3.25 -16.46
N ASN A 65 -2.33 -3.70 -15.60
CA ASN A 65 -1.02 -4.24 -15.97
C ASN A 65 -0.78 -5.66 -15.45
N GLY A 66 -1.69 -6.19 -14.62
CA GLY A 66 -1.64 -7.57 -14.13
C GLY A 66 -2.65 -8.48 -14.81
N ILE A 67 -2.67 -9.73 -14.35
CA ILE A 67 -3.47 -10.83 -14.90
C ILE A 67 -4.97 -10.54 -14.87
N ASN A 68 -5.48 -9.86 -13.85
CA ASN A 68 -6.91 -9.57 -13.72
C ASN A 68 -7.47 -8.85 -14.96
N TYR A 69 -6.70 -7.92 -15.52
CA TYR A 69 -7.13 -7.17 -16.71
C TYR A 69 -6.60 -7.74 -18.02
N CYS A 70 -5.34 -8.18 -18.03
CA CYS A 70 -4.64 -8.56 -19.25
C CYS A 70 -4.67 -10.08 -19.53
N GLY A 71 -5.25 -10.89 -18.65
CA GLY A 71 -5.24 -12.35 -18.78
C GLY A 71 -3.82 -12.91 -18.78
N HIS A 72 -3.54 -13.84 -19.70
CA HIS A 72 -2.23 -14.48 -19.81
C HIS A 72 -1.09 -13.54 -20.21
N ASP A 73 -1.40 -12.36 -20.75
CA ASP A 73 -0.40 -11.33 -21.11
C ASP A 73 -0.14 -10.35 -19.97
N GLY A 74 -0.85 -10.51 -18.84
CA GLY A 74 -0.65 -9.71 -17.64
C GLY A 74 0.61 -10.10 -16.87
N LEU A 75 1.13 -9.15 -16.09
CA LEU A 75 2.21 -9.42 -15.14
C LEU A 75 1.66 -10.19 -13.94
N ASP A 76 2.45 -11.14 -13.44
CA ASP A 76 2.30 -11.63 -12.08
C ASP A 76 2.47 -10.47 -11.09
N VAL A 77 1.73 -10.50 -9.98
CA VAL A 77 1.72 -9.41 -9.00
C VAL A 77 3.12 -9.11 -8.47
N GLU A 78 3.93 -10.16 -8.30
CA GLU A 78 5.32 -10.11 -7.87
C GLU A 78 6.24 -9.37 -8.86
N ASP A 79 5.86 -9.28 -10.13
CA ASP A 79 6.62 -8.65 -11.21
C ASP A 79 6.15 -7.22 -11.51
N ILE A 80 5.04 -6.78 -10.93
CA ILE A 80 4.56 -5.40 -11.06
C ILE A 80 5.56 -4.44 -10.40
N ARG A 81 5.94 -3.39 -11.15
CA ARG A 81 6.86 -2.32 -10.70
C ARG A 81 6.26 -0.93 -10.78
N SER A 82 5.08 -0.78 -11.38
CA SER A 82 4.38 0.51 -11.50
C SER A 82 3.09 0.44 -10.71
N TRP A 83 3.00 1.27 -9.68
CA TRP A 83 1.88 1.30 -8.74
C TRP A 83 1.26 2.69 -8.71
N ASN A 84 -0.07 2.72 -8.70
CA ASN A 84 -0.85 3.92 -8.47
C ASN A 84 -0.93 4.19 -6.97
N ILE A 85 -0.89 5.46 -6.61
CA ILE A 85 -1.17 5.93 -5.25
C ILE A 85 -2.46 6.74 -5.28
N GLY A 86 -3.48 6.26 -4.58
CA GLY A 86 -4.73 6.97 -4.34
C GLY A 86 -4.73 7.71 -3.01
N GLY A 87 -5.63 8.67 -2.87
CA GLY A 87 -5.85 9.42 -1.63
C GLY A 87 -6.77 10.62 -1.85
N HIS A 88 -6.96 11.42 -0.79
CA HIS A 88 -7.71 12.69 -0.88
C HIS A 88 -6.83 13.88 -1.27
N SER A 89 -5.51 13.72 -1.17
CA SER A 89 -4.55 14.79 -1.47
C SER A 89 -3.20 14.24 -1.91
N LYS A 90 -2.32 15.13 -2.38
CA LYS A 90 -0.91 14.78 -2.67
C LYS A 90 -0.12 14.37 -1.43
N ALA A 91 -0.65 14.53 -0.21
CA ALA A 91 0.01 14.06 1.01
C ALA A 91 0.13 12.54 1.03
N ALA A 92 -0.88 11.80 0.54
CA ALA A 92 -0.83 10.35 0.35
C ALA A 92 0.43 9.92 -0.42
N VAL A 93 0.69 10.53 -1.58
CA VAL A 93 1.89 10.24 -2.40
C VAL A 93 3.16 10.49 -1.61
N ARG A 94 3.31 11.68 -1.03
CA ARG A 94 4.54 12.05 -0.30
C ARG A 94 4.85 11.08 0.83
N ARG A 95 3.82 10.64 1.58
CA ARG A 95 3.99 9.76 2.75
C ARG A 95 4.28 8.32 2.35
N VAL A 96 3.58 7.80 1.36
CA VAL A 96 3.85 6.46 0.81
C VAL A 96 5.27 6.42 0.23
N THR A 97 5.65 7.43 -0.56
CA THR A 97 7.01 7.53 -1.11
C THR A 97 8.05 7.60 -0.02
N ALA A 98 7.86 8.41 1.02
CA ALA A 98 8.80 8.48 2.14
C ALA A 98 8.99 7.08 2.76
N LEU A 99 7.91 6.41 3.18
CA LEU A 99 7.98 5.08 3.80
C LEU A 99 8.67 4.01 2.93
N LEU A 100 8.54 4.09 1.61
CA LEU A 100 9.15 3.15 0.66
C LEU A 100 10.55 3.58 0.18
N SER A 101 10.96 4.81 0.44
CA SER A 101 12.26 5.37 0.02
C SER A 101 13.26 5.53 1.17
N GLU A 102 12.82 5.44 2.42
CA GLU A 102 13.72 5.52 3.58
C GLU A 102 14.81 4.43 3.50
N PRO A 103 16.10 4.79 3.42
CA PRO A 103 17.18 3.82 3.52
C PRO A 103 17.14 3.22 4.94
N TRP A 104 17.04 1.90 5.01
CA TRP A 104 16.93 1.15 6.24
C TRP A 104 18.10 1.45 7.21
N PRO A 105 17.80 1.74 8.49
CA PRO A 105 18.44 0.98 9.55
C PRO A 105 17.38 0.46 10.55
N ILE A 106 17.40 -0.85 10.78
CA ILE A 106 16.98 -1.49 12.04
C ILE A 106 15.58 -1.05 12.59
N HIS A 107 14.49 -1.45 11.94
CA HIS A 107 13.17 -1.46 12.60
C HIS A 107 12.62 -2.87 12.79
N ASN A 108 13.35 -3.63 13.59
CA ASN A 108 12.81 -4.82 14.25
C ASN A 108 12.24 -4.53 15.66
N ASP A 109 12.45 -3.31 16.19
CA ASP A 109 12.21 -3.03 17.62
C ASP A 109 10.96 -2.20 17.94
N ILE A 110 10.18 -1.72 16.95
CA ILE A 110 8.98 -0.87 17.24
C ILE A 110 7.66 -1.65 17.24
N ARG A 111 7.65 -2.96 16.97
CA ARG A 111 6.40 -3.77 17.01
C ARG A 111 6.23 -4.67 18.25
N GLN A 112 7.11 -4.60 19.25
CA GLN A 112 7.04 -5.49 20.42
C GLN A 112 6.89 -4.81 21.81
N GLU A 113 6.88 -3.47 21.92
CA GLU A 113 6.76 -2.80 23.24
C GLU A 113 5.36 -2.26 23.60
N MET A 114 4.28 -2.69 22.91
CA MET A 114 2.91 -2.30 23.28
C MET A 114 2.00 -3.48 23.68
N CYS A 115 2.57 -4.61 24.11
CA CYS A 115 1.80 -5.74 24.66
C CYS A 115 2.43 -6.40 25.89
N SER A 116 3.34 -5.73 26.60
CA SER A 116 3.96 -6.26 27.84
C SER A 116 3.65 -5.48 29.11
N GLU A 117 2.71 -4.53 29.08
CA GLU A 117 2.12 -3.97 30.30
C GLU A 117 0.61 -4.18 30.30
N LEU A 118 0.19 -5.38 30.70
CA LEU A 118 -0.94 -5.68 31.60
C LEU A 118 -0.81 -7.14 32.09
#